data_AF-A0A820KHD1-F1
#
_entry.id   AF-A0A820KHD1-F1
#
_cell.length_a   1.000
_cell.length_b   1.000
_cell.length_c   1.000
_cell.angle_alpha   90.00
_cell.angle_beta   90.00
_cell.angle_gamma   90.00
#
_symmetry.space_group_name_H-M   'P 1'
#
loop_
_entity.id
_entity.type
_entity.pdbx_description
1 polymer ?
#
loop_
_entity_poly.entity_id
_entity_poly.type
_entity_poly.pdbx_seq_one_letter_code
_entity_poly.pdbx_strand_id
1 'polypeptide(L)'
;MIVDFIHLFNIVWAIDQLIMYTTAIIGPGDSSITMQTHNILQLFEMPQIGYSATAKQLSNKEKFKYFTRVIASDTQQAQAIVSIIRQFKGNYVA
;
A
#
# COMPACT_ATOMS: atom_id res chain seq x y z
N MET A 1 32.53 14.24 17.19
CA MET A 1 32.67 12.77 17.36
C MET A 1 31.73 12.20 18.43
N ILE A 2 31.81 12.59 19.70
CA ILE A 2 30.88 12.08 20.75
C ILE A 2 29.46 12.62 20.57
N VAL A 3 29.31 13.91 20.24
CA VAL A 3 28.00 14.55 20.01
C VAL A 3 27.28 13.92 18.82
N ASP A 4 27.99 13.64 17.73
CA ASP A 4 27.44 12.97 16.53
C ASP A 4 26.93 11.56 16.87
N PHE A 5 27.64 10.84 17.75
CA PHE A 5 27.25 9.51 18.19
C PHE A 5 25.97 9.52 19.04
N ILE A 6 25.82 10.51 19.92
CA ILE A 6 24.61 10.71 20.74
C ILE A 6 23.40 11.04 19.86
N HIS A 7 23.57 11.86 18.82
CA HIS A 7 22.49 12.16 17.88
C HIS A 7 22.01 10.92 17.12
N LEU A 8 22.94 10.10 16.60
CA LEU A 8 22.59 8.84 15.93
C LEU A 8 21.87 7.87 16.88
N PHE A 9 22.34 7.74 18.12
CA PHE A 9 21.67 6.91 19.13
C PHE A 9 20.24 7.37 19.41
N ASN A 10 20.02 8.68 19.59
CA ASN A 10 18.68 9.23 19.82
C ASN A 10 17.73 8.99 18.64
N ILE A 11 18.23 9.04 17.41
CA ILE A 11 17.42 8.76 16.21
C ILE A 11 17.02 7.29 16.17
N VAL A 12 17.97 6.37 16.35
CA VAL A 12 17.68 4.93 16.35
C VAL A 12 16.68 4.59 17.45
N TRP A 13 16.91 5.12 18.65
CA TRP A 13 16.00 4.91 19.77
C TRP A 13 14.60 5.46 19.49
N ALA A 14 14.48 6.66 18.90
CA ALA A 14 13.19 7.24 18.55
C ALA A 14 12.43 6.40 17.51
N ILE A 15 13.14 5.83 16.53
CA ILE A 15 12.54 4.95 15.52
C ILE A 15 12.01 3.67 16.17
N ASP A 16 12.79 3.05 17.05
CA ASP A 16 12.36 1.85 17.77
C ASP A 16 11.10 2.11 18.61
N GLN A 17 11.03 3.28 19.29
CA GLN A 17 9.81 3.68 20.00
C GLN A 17 8.63 3.84 19.05
N LEU A 18 8.80 4.55 17.93
CA LEU A 18 7.72 4.78 16.97
C LEU A 18 7.14 3.48 16.42
N ILE A 19 8.00 2.52 16.07
CA ILE A 19 7.61 1.20 15.57
C ILE A 19 6.88 0.42 16.66
N MET A 20 7.31 0.52 17.92
CA MET A 20 6.69 -0.19 19.04
C MET A 20 5.27 0.31 19.36
N TYR A 21 5.00 1.61 19.18
CA TYR A 21 3.69 2.20 19.48
C TYR A 21 2.71 2.22 18.30
N THR A 22 3.19 2.07 17.06
CA THR A 22 2.34 2.12 15.87
C THR A 22 1.96 0.73 15.41
N THR A 23 0.67 0.38 15.53
CA THR A 23 0.18 -0.95 15.11
C THR A 23 -0.06 -1.08 13.61
N ALA A 24 -0.43 0.02 12.92
CA ALA A 24 -0.71 0.01 11.49
C ALA A 24 -0.68 1.43 10.90
N ILE A 25 -0.56 1.54 9.58
CA ILE A 25 -0.62 2.80 8.84
C ILE A 25 -1.82 2.81 7.89
N ILE A 26 -2.51 3.95 7.82
CA ILE A 26 -3.58 4.19 6.84
C ILE A 26 -3.04 5.12 5.75
N GLY A 27 -3.26 4.75 4.49
CA GLY A 27 -2.76 5.45 3.31
C GLY A 27 -1.38 4.95 2.85
N PRO A 28 -0.67 5.72 2.03
CA PRO A 28 -1.09 6.95 1.36
C PRO A 28 -2.18 6.71 0.29
N GLY A 29 -2.68 7.80 -0.31
CA GLY A 29 -3.80 7.72 -1.24
C GLY A 29 -3.42 7.30 -2.67
N ASP A 30 -2.24 7.72 -3.13
CA ASP A 30 -1.74 7.37 -4.45
C ASP A 30 -1.20 5.93 -4.48
N SER A 31 -1.48 5.20 -5.56
CA SER A 31 -1.09 3.79 -5.68
C SER A 31 0.43 3.61 -5.75
N SER A 32 1.15 4.50 -6.43
CA SER A 32 2.61 4.41 -6.57
C SER A 32 3.31 4.69 -5.23
N ILE A 33 2.86 5.72 -4.52
CA ILE A 33 3.39 6.05 -3.19
C ILE A 33 3.04 4.93 -2.22
N THR A 34 1.83 4.36 -2.30
CA THR A 34 1.42 3.22 -1.46
C THR A 34 2.36 2.03 -1.60
N MET A 35 2.74 1.68 -2.83
CA MET A 35 3.70 0.61 -3.09
C MET A 35 5.08 0.92 -2.50
N GLN A 36 5.54 2.17 -2.65
CA GLN A 36 6.84 2.59 -2.11
C GLN A 36 6.87 2.58 -0.58
N THR A 37 5.83 3.12 0.06
CA THR A 37 5.68 3.09 1.53
C THR A 37 5.62 1.65 2.01
N HIS A 38 4.84 0.78 1.36
CA HIS A 38 4.73 -0.64 1.73
C HIS A 38 6.08 -1.35 1.76
N ASN A 39 6.98 -1.02 0.83
CA ASN A 39 8.30 -1.65 0.76
C ASN A 39 9.12 -1.47 2.04
N ILE A 40 8.90 -0.38 2.77
CA ILE A 40 9.53 -0.11 4.05
C ILE A 40 8.73 -0.78 5.18
N LEU A 41 7.39 -0.62 5.19
CA LEU A 41 6.54 -1.10 6.29
C LEU A 41 6.58 -2.62 6.44
N GLN A 42 6.71 -3.35 5.33
CA GLN A 42 6.77 -4.80 5.35
C GLN A 42 8.02 -5.36 6.06
N LEU A 43 9.12 -4.58 6.14
CA LEU A 43 10.32 -4.97 6.87
C LEU A 43 10.06 -5.09 8.38
N PHE A 44 9.06 -4.35 8.87
CA PHE A 44 8.61 -4.34 10.26
C PHE A 44 7.31 -5.12 10.47
N GLU A 45 6.90 -5.89 9.45
CA GLU A 45 5.62 -6.62 9.45
C GLU A 45 4.39 -5.73 9.72
N MET A 46 4.49 -4.43 9.44
CA MET A 46 3.47 -3.47 9.82
C MET A 46 2.34 -3.45 8.79
N PRO A 47 1.08 -3.71 9.22
CA PRO A 47 -0.09 -3.59 8.37
C PRO A 47 -0.28 -2.20 7.77
N GLN A 48 -0.65 -2.15 6.49
CA GLN A 48 -0.96 -0.93 5.77
C GLN A 48 -2.35 -1.01 5.14
N ILE A 49 -3.18 0.00 5.39
CA ILE A 49 -4.56 0.08 4.91
C ILE A 49 -4.68 1.19 3.87
N GLY A 50 -4.80 0.85 2.60
CA GLY A 50 -5.04 1.82 1.52
C GLY A 50 -6.50 2.27 1.48
N TYR A 51 -6.75 3.58 1.61
CA TYR A 51 -8.11 4.13 1.52
C TYR A 51 -8.52 4.50 0.09
N SER A 52 -7.57 4.82 -0.81
CA SER A 52 -7.86 5.20 -2.19
C SER A 52 -6.95 4.55 -3.26
N ALA A 53 -6.02 3.69 -2.87
CA ALA A 53 -5.10 3.05 -3.81
C ALA A 53 -5.77 1.90 -4.58
N THR A 54 -6.04 2.09 -5.88
CA THR A 54 -6.84 1.15 -6.70
C THR A 54 -6.01 0.22 -7.61
N ALA A 55 -4.70 0.45 -7.73
CA ALA A 55 -3.84 -0.32 -8.63
C ALA A 55 -3.97 -1.84 -8.43
N LYS A 56 -3.95 -2.58 -9.54
CA LYS A 56 -4.06 -4.06 -9.54
C LYS A 56 -2.91 -4.72 -8.81
N GLN A 57 -1.69 -4.20 -8.96
CA GLN A 57 -0.44 -4.74 -8.41
C GLN A 57 -0.53 -4.94 -6.89
N LEU A 58 -1.17 -3.99 -6.19
CA LEU A 58 -1.39 -4.02 -4.74
C LEU A 58 -2.24 -5.21 -4.26
N SER A 59 -2.91 -5.93 -5.16
CA SER A 59 -3.65 -7.16 -4.81
C SER A 59 -2.75 -8.40 -4.73
N ASN A 60 -1.49 -8.32 -5.19
CA ASN A 60 -0.57 -9.45 -5.13
C ASN A 60 -0.04 -9.62 -3.70
N LYS A 61 -0.54 -10.63 -2.99
CA LYS A 61 -0.17 -10.93 -1.60
C LYS A 61 1.22 -11.54 -1.41
N GLU A 62 1.84 -12.04 -2.48
CA GLU A 62 3.25 -12.44 -2.43
C GLU A 62 4.17 -11.22 -2.34
N LYS A 63 3.78 -10.09 -2.96
CA LYS A 63 4.55 -8.84 -2.96
C LYS A 63 4.10 -7.83 -1.89
N PHE A 64 2.82 -7.82 -1.55
CA PHE A 64 2.20 -6.86 -0.65
C PHE A 64 1.45 -7.59 0.47
N LYS A 65 2.18 -8.42 1.23
CA LYS A 65 1.63 -9.34 2.25
C LYS A 65 0.80 -8.60 3.32
N TYR A 66 1.31 -7.47 3.81
CA TYR A 66 0.71 -6.69 4.90
C TYR A 66 -0.21 -5.56 4.41
N PHE A 67 -0.46 -5.47 3.10
CA PHE A 67 -1.32 -4.43 2.53
C PHE A 67 -2.76 -4.90 2.44
N THR A 68 -3.71 -4.06 2.84
CA THR A 68 -5.14 -4.24 2.59
C THR A 68 -5.75 -2.92 2.14
N ARG A 69 -6.95 -2.94 1.56
CA ARG A 69 -7.66 -1.72 1.16
C ARG A 69 -9.16 -1.87 1.33
N VAL A 70 -9.82 -0.73 1.56
CA VAL A 70 -11.29 -0.66 1.70
C VAL A 70 -12.01 -0.46 0.36
N ILE A 71 -11.27 -0.07 -0.68
CA ILE A 71 -11.79 0.17 -2.03
C ILE A 71 -11.46 -0.98 -2.99
N ALA A 72 -12.31 -1.16 -4.00
CA ALA A 72 -12.12 -2.12 -5.07
C ALA A 72 -10.86 -1.84 -5.92
N SER A 73 -10.34 -2.89 -6.56
CA SER A 73 -9.28 -2.75 -7.58
C SER A 73 -9.84 -2.21 -8.89
N ASP A 74 -8.98 -1.55 -9.69
CA ASP A 74 -9.24 -1.29 -11.11
C ASP A 74 -9.64 -2.57 -11.88
N THR A 75 -9.19 -3.75 -11.44
CA THR A 75 -9.60 -5.03 -12.03
C THR A 75 -11.11 -5.26 -11.94
N GLN A 76 -11.73 -4.90 -10.82
CA GLN A 76 -13.18 -5.08 -10.62
C GLN A 76 -13.95 -4.10 -11.51
N GLN A 77 -13.43 -2.87 -11.68
CA GLN A 77 -14.01 -1.90 -12.62
C GLN A 77 -13.90 -2.38 -14.07
N ALA A 78 -12.75 -2.91 -14.48
CA ALA A 78 -12.56 -3.47 -15.81
C ALA A 78 -13.50 -4.66 -16.07
N GLN A 79 -13.70 -5.54 -15.08
CA GLN A 79 -14.67 -6.64 -15.17
C GLN A 79 -16.11 -6.14 -15.34
N ALA A 80 -16.50 -5.08 -14.64
CA ALA A 80 -17.82 -4.47 -14.80
C ALA A 80 -18.01 -3.92 -16.23
N ILE A 81 -17.02 -3.21 -16.78
CA ILE A 81 -17.05 -2.68 -18.15
C ILE A 81 -17.19 -3.83 -19.16
N VAL A 82 -16.38 -4.89 -19.02
CA VAL A 82 -16.46 -6.08 -19.89
C VAL A 82 -17.83 -6.75 -19.79
N SER A 83 -18.42 -6.80 -18.60
CA SER A 83 -19.76 -7.38 -18.39
C SER A 83 -20.83 -6.58 -19.11
N ILE A 84 -20.77 -5.25 -19.05
CA ILE A 84 -21.68 -4.35 -19.78
C ILE A 84 -21.53 -4.56 -21.29
N ILE A 85 -20.31 -4.54 -21.82
CA ILE A 85 -20.06 -4.74 -23.26
C ILE A 85 -20.64 -6.06 -23.76
N ARG A 86 -20.43 -7.15 -23.01
CA ARG A 86 -20.99 -8.48 -23.32
C ARG A 86 -22.51 -8.48 -23.30
N GLN A 87 -23.14 -7.78 -22.35
CA GLN A 87 -24.59 -7.65 -22.28
C GLN A 87 -25.18 -6.97 -23.53
N PHE A 88 -24.49 -5.98 -24.09
CA PHE A 88 -24.93 -5.23 -25.26
C PHE A 88 -24.38 -5.77 -26.60
N LYS A 89 -23.74 -6.97 -26.61
CA LYS A 89 -23.11 -7.60 -27.80
C LYS A 89 -22.10 -6.69 -28.52
N GLY A 90 -21.48 -5.75 -27.82
CA GLY A 90 -20.40 -4.94 -28.37
C GLY A 90 -19.14 -5.78 -28.51
N ASN A 91 -18.49 -5.73 -29.68
CA ASN A 91 -17.21 -6.43 -29.92
C ASN A 91 -16.01 -5.48 -29.99
N TYR A 92 -16.21 -4.18 -29.76
CA TYR A 92 -15.19 -3.15 -29.96
C TYR A 92 -15.04 -2.29 -28.71
N VAL A 93 -13.77 -2.09 -28.31
CA VAL A 93 -13.33 -1.21 -27.22
C VAL A 93 -12.12 -0.46 -27.76
N ALA A 94 -12.02 0.85 -27.49
CA ALA A 94 -10.90 1.71 -27.88
C ALA A 94 -9.73 1.61 -26.89
#